data_AF-A0A183SSD8-F1
#
_entry.id   AF-A0A183SSD8-F1
#
_cell.length_a   1.000
_cell.length_b   1.000
_cell.length_c   1.000
_cell.angle_alpha   90.00
_cell.angle_beta   90.00
_cell.angle_gamma   90.00
#
_symmetry.space_group_name_H-M   'P 1'
#
loop_
_entity.id
_entity.type
_entity.pdbx_description
1 polymer ?
#
loop_
_entity_poly.entity_id
_entity_poly.type
_entity_poly.pdbx_seq_one_letter_code
_entity_poly.pdbx_strand_id
1 'polypeptide(L)'
;MFFPFSLSDFHPDFSLLSEHVLEKLHDLKAQTRYHLMRLMQINKTTGSSGFHLPKDLIDVLDVGHPEQFTPQDVKKIFEAVNERARAIDAEEELLLRENEVSEVLERWESMINKTDKEKAPLIQQFEEEKNKAKQHSEKIHQPGSREQEKETWEEEDDMDVDSYTPELFFKRHDLDSDDFIDEEEIRAILMPQVKNMKPDSKIERERILFQMSQTILKKMDKDGDRRISLQEHTDFANSNEAVFDEEWDLEDDFDQLGAEPSAADLKKLEMEVERMQAEQPDSSVLKEFHERIDHLEEELKNNQS
;
A
#
# COMPACT_ATOMS: atom_id res chain seq x y z
N MET A 1 -33.18 10.96 -0.18
CA MET A 1 -33.44 9.51 -0.18
C MET A 1 -32.08 8.91 -0.50
N PHE A 2 -31.35 8.57 0.55
CA PHE A 2 -29.95 8.16 0.48
C PHE A 2 -29.91 6.67 0.14
N PHE A 3 -29.17 6.31 -0.91
CA PHE A 3 -28.75 4.94 -1.14
C PHE A 3 -27.24 4.91 -0.87
N PRO A 4 -26.77 4.25 0.20
CA PRO A 4 -25.36 3.92 0.30
C PRO A 4 -25.13 2.82 -0.74
N PHE A 5 -24.22 3.02 -1.68
CA PHE A 5 -23.84 1.95 -2.60
C PHE A 5 -22.55 1.35 -2.08
N SER A 6 -22.65 0.23 -1.36
CA SER A 6 -21.50 -0.66 -1.19
C SER A 6 -21.29 -1.46 -2.49
N LEU A 7 -20.14 -2.12 -2.66
CA LEU A 7 -19.97 -3.18 -3.68
C LEU A 7 -21.10 -4.22 -3.66
N SER A 8 -21.81 -4.40 -2.52
CA SER A 8 -23.01 -5.23 -2.45
C SER A 8 -24.22 -4.69 -3.21
N ASP A 9 -24.27 -3.39 -3.49
CA ASP A 9 -25.40 -2.67 -4.09
C ASP A 9 -25.17 -2.33 -5.58
N PHE A 10 -23.96 -2.59 -6.12
CA PHE A 10 -23.69 -2.46 -7.55
C PHE A 10 -24.42 -3.54 -8.35
N HIS A 11 -25.59 -3.17 -8.87
CA HIS A 11 -26.42 -3.99 -9.75
C HIS A 11 -26.51 -3.32 -11.12
N PRO A 12 -25.65 -3.69 -12.08
CA PRO A 12 -25.71 -3.08 -13.40
C PRO A 12 -27.03 -3.46 -14.07
N ASP A 13 -27.82 -2.44 -14.41
CA ASP A 13 -29.14 -2.60 -14.99
C ASP A 13 -29.04 -2.81 -16.51
N PHE A 14 -29.03 -4.09 -16.90
CA PHE A 14 -28.97 -4.47 -18.30
C PHE A 14 -30.24 -4.14 -19.08
N SER A 15 -31.35 -3.76 -18.40
CA SER A 15 -32.57 -3.30 -19.07
C SER A 15 -32.39 -1.97 -19.80
N LEU A 16 -31.36 -1.20 -19.43
CA LEU A 16 -30.97 0.03 -20.10
C LEU A 16 -30.25 -0.22 -21.44
N LEU A 17 -29.79 -1.46 -21.68
CA LEU A 17 -29.05 -1.82 -22.89
C LEU A 17 -30.01 -2.24 -24.02
N SER A 18 -29.73 -1.75 -25.23
CA SER A 18 -30.42 -2.26 -26.43
C SER A 18 -30.04 -3.72 -26.71
N GLU A 19 -30.95 -4.47 -27.34
CA GLU A 19 -30.72 -5.87 -27.75
C GLU A 19 -29.42 -6.05 -28.55
N HIS A 20 -29.13 -5.11 -29.46
CA HIS A 20 -27.89 -5.11 -30.26
C HIS A 20 -26.61 -4.95 -29.42
N VAL A 21 -26.67 -4.20 -28.32
CA VAL A 21 -25.52 -4.05 -27.40
C VAL A 21 -25.34 -5.32 -26.57
N LEU A 22 -26.43 -5.92 -26.10
CA LEU A 22 -26.40 -7.19 -25.38
C LEU A 22 -25.82 -8.33 -26.23
N GLU A 23 -26.26 -8.44 -27.49
CA GLU A 23 -25.72 -9.42 -28.44
C GLU A 23 -24.20 -9.25 -28.62
N LYS A 24 -23.72 -8.02 -28.78
CA LYS A 24 -22.27 -7.74 -28.85
C LYS A 24 -21.51 -8.09 -27.57
N LEU A 25 -22.10 -7.87 -26.39
CA LEU A 25 -21.47 -8.26 -25.12
C LEU A 25 -21.38 -9.78 -24.99
N HIS A 26 -22.41 -10.50 -25.44
CA HIS A 26 -22.40 -11.97 -25.51
C HIS A 26 -21.31 -12.47 -26.45
N ASP A 27 -21.22 -11.91 -27.66
CA ASP A 27 -20.17 -12.23 -28.63
C ASP A 27 -18.77 -11.95 -28.08
N LEU A 28 -18.59 -10.82 -27.39
CA LEU A 28 -17.30 -10.45 -26.79
C LEU A 28 -16.90 -11.45 -25.70
N LYS A 29 -17.82 -11.84 -24.82
CA LYS A 29 -17.58 -12.86 -23.79
C LYS A 29 -17.17 -14.19 -24.42
N ALA A 30 -17.89 -14.64 -25.46
CA ALA A 30 -17.59 -15.88 -26.16
C ALA A 30 -16.21 -15.84 -26.85
N GLN A 31 -15.87 -14.72 -27.51
CA GLN A 31 -14.57 -14.52 -28.15
C GLN A 31 -13.42 -14.52 -27.16
N THR A 32 -13.54 -13.79 -26.05
CA THR A 32 -12.51 -13.74 -24.99
C THR A 32 -12.28 -15.12 -24.38
N ARG A 33 -13.37 -15.84 -24.07
CA ARG A 33 -13.28 -17.22 -23.58
C ARG A 33 -12.58 -18.15 -24.57
N TYR A 34 -12.97 -18.09 -25.85
CA TYR A 34 -12.33 -18.91 -26.90
C TYR A 34 -10.84 -18.62 -27.02
N HIS A 35 -10.46 -17.34 -27.02
CA HIS A 35 -9.07 -16.92 -27.07
C HIS A 35 -8.28 -17.50 -25.89
N LEU A 36 -8.82 -17.42 -24.68
CA LEU A 36 -8.18 -17.94 -23.48
C LEU A 36 -8.02 -19.47 -23.51
N MET A 37 -9.07 -20.20 -23.89
CA MET A 37 -8.99 -21.66 -24.01
C MET A 37 -7.91 -22.07 -25.02
N ARG A 38 -7.75 -21.31 -26.10
CA ARG A 38 -6.69 -21.53 -27.09
C ARG A 38 -5.31 -21.30 -26.47
N LEU A 39 -5.11 -20.21 -25.71
CA LEU A 39 -3.85 -19.97 -25.00
C LEU A 39 -3.52 -21.12 -24.04
N MET A 40 -4.50 -21.58 -23.26
CA MET A 40 -4.32 -22.73 -22.35
C MET A 40 -3.97 -24.02 -23.08
N GLN A 41 -4.59 -24.29 -24.23
CA GLN A 41 -4.28 -25.47 -25.05
C GLN A 41 -2.86 -25.41 -25.61
N ILE A 42 -2.44 -24.24 -26.11
CA ILE A 42 -1.08 -24.02 -26.62
C ILE A 42 -0.06 -24.34 -25.52
N ASN A 43 -0.22 -23.82 -24.31
CA ASN A 43 0.71 -24.07 -23.20
C ASN A 43 0.79 -25.55 -22.81
N LYS A 44 -0.33 -26.27 -22.80
CA LYS A 44 -0.35 -27.72 -22.56
C LYS A 44 0.41 -28.49 -23.63
N THR A 45 0.37 -28.04 -24.89
CA THR A 45 1.03 -28.73 -26.01
C THR A 45 2.50 -28.37 -26.19
N THR A 46 2.92 -27.17 -25.80
CA THR A 46 4.31 -26.71 -25.95
C THR A 46 5.22 -27.13 -24.78
N GLY A 47 4.66 -27.74 -23.73
CA GLY A 47 5.42 -28.16 -22.54
C GLY A 47 6.06 -26.99 -21.79
N SER A 48 5.66 -25.76 -22.10
CA SER A 48 6.17 -24.57 -21.44
C SER A 48 5.42 -24.40 -20.13
N SER A 49 6.03 -24.84 -19.04
CA SER A 49 5.53 -24.72 -17.66
C SER A 49 5.41 -23.26 -17.16
N GLY A 50 5.57 -22.26 -18.03
CA GLY A 50 5.76 -20.86 -17.64
C GLY A 50 4.55 -19.94 -17.78
N PHE A 51 3.44 -20.38 -18.39
CA PHE A 51 2.25 -19.54 -18.50
C PHE A 51 1.15 -20.04 -17.57
N HIS A 52 1.23 -19.58 -16.34
CA HIS A 52 0.13 -19.68 -15.38
C HIS A 52 -0.83 -18.52 -15.65
N LEU A 53 -2.07 -18.86 -15.97
CA LEU A 53 -3.09 -17.83 -15.97
C LEU A 53 -3.29 -17.36 -14.52
N PRO A 54 -3.29 -16.05 -14.26
CA PRO A 54 -3.71 -15.53 -12.97
C PRO A 54 -5.09 -16.09 -12.60
N LYS A 55 -5.27 -16.55 -11.35
CA LYS A 55 -6.49 -17.25 -10.90
C LYS A 55 -7.73 -16.34 -10.95
N ASP A 56 -7.55 -15.10 -10.52
CA ASP A 56 -8.47 -13.97 -10.70
C ASP A 56 -9.01 -13.89 -12.14
N LEU A 57 -8.14 -14.02 -13.14
CA LEU A 57 -8.54 -13.97 -14.54
C LEU A 57 -9.37 -15.19 -14.98
N ILE A 58 -9.12 -16.35 -14.37
CA ILE A 58 -9.93 -17.57 -14.60
C ILE A 58 -11.32 -17.39 -13.98
N ASP A 59 -11.40 -16.85 -12.77
CA ASP A 59 -12.65 -16.70 -12.01
C ASP A 59 -13.59 -15.65 -12.64
N VAL A 60 -13.02 -14.58 -13.22
CA VAL A 60 -13.74 -13.60 -14.06
C VAL A 60 -14.34 -14.25 -15.31
N LEU A 61 -13.62 -15.20 -15.90
CA LEU A 61 -14.03 -15.84 -17.16
C LEU A 61 -15.01 -17.00 -16.93
N ASP A 62 -15.19 -17.45 -15.69
CA ASP A 62 -16.09 -18.55 -15.34
C ASP A 62 -17.35 -18.05 -14.62
N VAL A 63 -18.36 -17.70 -15.41
CA VAL A 63 -19.76 -17.72 -14.95
C VAL A 63 -20.42 -18.81 -15.76
N GLY A 64 -21.13 -19.73 -15.09
CA GLY A 64 -21.75 -20.96 -15.60
C GLY A 64 -22.72 -20.83 -16.79
N HIS A 65 -22.68 -19.72 -17.52
CA HIS A 65 -23.32 -19.40 -18.79
C HIS A 65 -22.25 -18.85 -19.77
N PRO A 66 -21.51 -19.72 -20.48
CA PRO A 66 -20.40 -19.32 -21.36
C PRO A 66 -20.80 -18.45 -22.56
N GLU A 67 -22.10 -18.32 -22.84
CA GLU A 67 -22.63 -17.62 -24.02
C GLU A 67 -23.41 -16.35 -23.69
N GLN A 68 -23.65 -16.04 -22.41
CA GLN A 68 -24.40 -14.85 -22.00
C GLN A 68 -23.56 -14.00 -21.06
N PHE A 69 -23.38 -12.74 -21.43
CA PHE A 69 -22.87 -11.70 -20.55
C PHE A 69 -24.03 -11.21 -19.68
N THR A 70 -23.84 -11.26 -18.36
CA THR A 70 -24.86 -11.04 -17.34
C THR A 70 -24.39 -10.01 -16.32
N PRO A 71 -25.28 -9.40 -15.53
CA PRO A 71 -24.88 -8.53 -14.43
C PRO A 71 -23.88 -9.17 -13.46
N GLN A 72 -23.96 -10.48 -13.26
CA GLN A 72 -23.04 -11.24 -12.42
C GLN A 72 -21.60 -11.26 -12.96
N ASP A 73 -21.43 -11.23 -14.30
CA ASP A 73 -20.11 -11.16 -14.92
C ASP A 73 -19.43 -9.83 -14.56
N VAL A 74 -20.17 -8.73 -14.62
CA VAL A 74 -19.66 -7.41 -14.25
C VAL A 74 -19.25 -7.40 -12.78
N LYS A 75 -20.10 -7.94 -11.88
CA LYS A 75 -19.77 -8.04 -10.45
C LYS A 75 -18.45 -8.78 -10.20
N LYS A 76 -18.25 -9.93 -10.85
CA LYS A 76 -17.01 -10.70 -10.73
C LYS A 76 -15.79 -9.99 -11.31
N ILE A 77 -15.96 -9.24 -12.39
CA ILE A 77 -14.88 -8.40 -12.94
C ILE A 77 -14.42 -7.39 -11.88
N PHE A 78 -15.36 -6.70 -11.23
CA PHE A 78 -15.02 -5.76 -10.16
C PHE A 78 -14.36 -6.44 -8.96
N GLU A 79 -14.90 -7.57 -8.49
CA GLU A 79 -14.31 -8.36 -7.40
C GLU A 79 -12.85 -8.73 -7.71
N ALA A 80 -12.58 -9.20 -8.94
CA ALA A 80 -11.23 -9.57 -9.36
C ALA A 80 -10.29 -8.37 -9.55
N VAL A 81 -10.79 -7.23 -10.05
CA VAL A 81 -10.00 -5.99 -10.14
C VAL A 81 -9.58 -5.54 -8.74
N ASN A 82 -10.49 -5.58 -7.77
CA ASN A 82 -10.20 -5.20 -6.39
C ASN A 82 -9.25 -6.19 -5.71
N GLU A 83 -9.45 -7.51 -5.88
CA GLU A 83 -8.52 -8.52 -5.37
C GLU A 83 -7.12 -8.33 -5.97
N ARG A 84 -7.05 -8.03 -7.28
CA ARG A 84 -5.78 -7.75 -7.94
C ARG A 84 -5.12 -6.48 -7.44
N ALA A 85 -5.89 -5.42 -7.22
CA ALA A 85 -5.37 -4.17 -6.67
C ALA A 85 -4.79 -4.39 -5.27
N ARG A 86 -5.50 -5.09 -4.37
CA ARG A 86 -4.99 -5.46 -3.05
C ARG A 86 -3.73 -6.34 -3.11
N ALA A 87 -3.64 -7.23 -4.10
CA ALA A 87 -2.45 -8.05 -4.30
C ALA A 87 -1.25 -7.19 -4.75
N ILE A 88 -1.47 -6.15 -5.55
CA ILE A 88 -0.43 -5.18 -5.92
C ILE A 88 0.00 -4.37 -4.71
N ASP A 89 -0.96 -3.87 -3.92
CA ASP A 89 -0.66 -3.13 -2.68
C ASP A 89 0.18 -3.99 -1.71
N ALA A 90 -0.18 -5.26 -1.52
CA ALA A 90 0.59 -6.19 -0.69
C ALA A 90 1.99 -6.49 -1.25
N GLU A 91 2.15 -6.59 -2.58
CA GLU A 91 3.45 -6.75 -3.23
C GLU A 91 4.33 -5.51 -3.04
N GLU A 92 3.74 -4.32 -3.11
CA GLU A 92 4.43 -3.05 -2.87
C GLU A 92 4.85 -2.91 -1.40
N GLU A 93 3.98 -3.22 -0.43
CA GLU A 93 4.32 -3.26 0.99
C GLU A 93 5.47 -4.24 1.30
N LEU A 94 5.47 -5.41 0.66
CA LEU A 94 6.56 -6.38 0.78
C LEU A 94 7.87 -5.83 0.22
N LEU A 95 7.83 -5.21 -0.96
CA LEU A 95 9.02 -4.63 -1.58
C LEU A 95 9.59 -3.46 -0.76
N LEU A 96 8.74 -2.66 -0.12
CA LEU A 96 9.19 -1.62 0.80
C LEU A 96 9.96 -2.20 1.99
N ARG A 97 9.39 -3.22 2.65
CA ARG A 97 10.07 -3.91 3.76
C ARG A 97 11.38 -4.58 3.31
N GLU A 98 11.40 -5.20 2.13
CA GLU A 98 12.63 -5.79 1.57
C GLU A 98 13.72 -4.72 1.36
N ASN A 99 13.36 -3.55 0.82
CA ASN A 99 14.31 -2.46 0.62
C ASN A 99 14.85 -1.93 1.96
N GLU A 100 13.99 -1.72 2.96
CA GLU A 100 14.41 -1.24 4.28
C GLU A 100 15.36 -2.23 4.97
N VAL A 101 15.07 -3.54 4.91
CA VAL A 101 15.99 -4.59 5.40
C VAL A 101 17.32 -4.52 4.65
N SER A 102 17.29 -4.37 3.33
CA SER A 102 18.52 -4.28 2.53
C SER A 102 19.39 -3.08 2.93
N GLU A 103 18.78 -1.90 3.11
CA GLU A 103 19.50 -0.68 3.51
C GLU A 103 20.17 -0.85 4.89
N VAL A 104 19.51 -1.51 5.83
CA VAL A 104 20.07 -1.82 7.15
C VAL A 104 21.24 -2.79 7.05
N LEU A 105 21.09 -3.86 6.27
CA LEU A 105 22.15 -4.84 6.06
C LEU A 105 23.37 -4.20 5.41
N GLU A 106 23.18 -3.40 4.35
CA GLU A 106 24.26 -2.67 3.69
C GLU A 106 24.98 -1.72 4.66
N ARG A 107 24.21 -0.99 5.47
CA ARG A 107 24.75 -0.11 6.51
C ARG A 107 25.63 -0.89 7.50
N TRP A 108 25.13 -2.00 8.04
CA TRP A 108 25.84 -2.80 9.02
C TRP A 108 27.06 -3.53 8.46
N GLU A 109 26.95 -4.12 7.27
CA GLU A 109 28.06 -4.75 6.56
C GLU A 109 29.17 -3.75 6.24
N SER A 110 28.81 -2.52 5.90
CA SER A 110 29.79 -1.46 5.68
C SER A 110 30.60 -1.16 6.95
N MET A 111 30.06 -1.43 8.15
CA MET A 111 30.69 -1.10 9.42
C MET A 111 31.37 -2.28 10.10
N ILE A 112 30.89 -3.52 9.93
CA ILE A 112 31.24 -4.65 10.81
C ILE A 112 32.75 -4.91 10.93
N ASN A 113 33.52 -4.69 9.85
CA ASN A 113 34.97 -4.94 9.78
C ASN A 113 35.84 -3.67 9.83
N LYS A 114 35.24 -2.50 10.13
CA LYS A 114 35.97 -1.23 10.26
C LYS A 114 36.53 -1.04 11.68
N THR A 115 37.61 -0.29 11.80
CA THR A 115 38.13 0.13 13.12
C THR A 115 37.28 1.25 13.72
N ASP A 116 37.32 1.44 15.04
CA ASP A 116 36.55 2.51 15.73
C ASP A 116 36.79 3.90 15.13
N LYS A 117 38.02 4.18 14.67
CA LYS A 117 38.36 5.45 14.02
C LYS A 117 37.70 5.64 12.66
N GLU A 118 37.46 4.55 11.94
CA GLU A 118 36.79 4.56 10.64
C GLU A 118 35.26 4.54 10.79
N LYS A 119 34.74 3.95 11.87
CA LYS A 119 33.31 3.96 12.20
C LYS A 119 32.83 5.31 12.72
N ALA A 120 33.61 5.99 13.55
CA ALA A 120 33.24 7.26 14.18
C ALA A 120 32.63 8.30 13.21
N PRO A 121 33.21 8.62 12.04
CA PRO A 121 32.60 9.56 11.11
C PRO A 121 31.30 9.04 10.46
N LEU A 122 31.16 7.72 10.24
CA LEU A 122 29.96 7.12 9.66
C LEU A 122 28.79 7.14 10.65
N ILE A 123 29.07 6.80 11.91
CA ILE A 123 28.09 6.86 13.01
C ILE A 123 27.63 8.30 13.20
N GLN A 124 28.56 9.26 13.21
CA GLN A 124 28.22 10.67 13.32
C GLN A 124 27.34 11.12 12.14
N GLN A 125 27.67 10.72 10.91
CA GLN A 125 26.86 11.05 9.74
C GLN A 125 25.44 10.49 9.85
N PHE A 126 25.29 9.21 10.22
CA PHE A 126 23.99 8.57 10.43
C PHE A 126 23.17 9.28 11.51
N GLU A 127 23.78 9.60 12.65
CA GLU A 127 23.10 10.33 13.72
C GLU A 127 22.71 11.76 13.28
N GLU A 128 23.54 12.44 12.50
CA GLU A 128 23.24 13.77 11.95
C GLU A 128 22.08 13.72 10.95
N GLU A 129 22.05 12.73 10.05
CA GLU A 129 20.96 12.52 9.08
C GLU A 129 19.65 12.20 9.81
N LYS A 130 19.69 11.26 10.77
CA LYS A 130 18.54 10.93 11.63
C LYS A 130 18.03 12.12 12.43
N ASN A 131 18.93 12.93 12.99
CA ASN A 131 18.54 14.12 13.73
C ASN A 131 18.01 15.22 12.81
N LYS A 132 18.54 15.36 11.58
CA LYS A 132 18.00 16.29 10.58
C LYS A 132 16.59 15.88 10.20
N ALA A 133 16.33 14.61 9.90
CA ALA A 133 14.98 14.12 9.61
C ALA A 133 13.99 14.52 10.73
N LYS A 134 14.35 14.25 11.99
CA LYS A 134 13.54 14.61 13.18
C LYS A 134 13.39 16.11 13.44
N GLN A 135 14.34 16.93 12.99
CA GLN A 135 14.28 18.40 13.17
C GLN A 135 13.53 19.08 12.03
N HIS A 136 13.48 18.45 10.86
CA HIS A 136 12.82 19.00 9.67
C HIS A 136 11.37 18.52 9.54
N SER A 137 10.98 17.46 10.24
CA SER A 137 9.57 17.15 10.47
C SER A 137 8.97 18.20 11.41
N GLU A 138 8.23 19.15 10.86
CA GLU A 138 7.09 19.72 11.59
C GLU A 138 6.24 18.54 12.10
N LYS A 139 5.53 18.69 13.23
CA LYS A 139 4.75 17.57 13.77
C LYS A 139 3.79 17.05 12.70
N ILE A 140 4.08 15.88 12.16
CA ILE A 140 3.25 15.27 11.13
C ILE A 140 2.07 14.65 11.86
N HIS A 141 0.87 15.09 11.51
CA HIS A 141 -0.36 14.49 12.01
C HIS A 141 -0.56 13.08 11.44
N GLN A 142 -1.22 12.21 12.20
CA GLN A 142 -1.55 10.87 11.71
C GLN A 142 -2.42 10.94 10.45
N PRO A 143 -2.15 10.10 9.42
CA PRO A 143 -2.96 10.08 8.20
C PRO A 143 -4.43 9.83 8.55
N GLY A 144 -5.31 10.76 8.13
CA GLY A 144 -6.75 10.73 8.40
C GLY A 144 -7.16 11.21 9.80
N SER A 145 -6.25 11.73 10.62
CA SER A 145 -6.61 12.33 11.91
C SER A 145 -7.35 13.65 11.74
N ARG A 146 -8.13 14.07 12.74
CA ARG A 146 -8.82 15.37 12.69
C ARG A 146 -7.87 16.55 12.60
N GLU A 147 -6.71 16.45 13.24
CA GLU A 147 -5.74 17.54 13.20
C GLU A 147 -5.09 17.62 11.81
N GLN A 148 -4.80 16.47 11.17
CA GLN A 148 -4.36 16.44 9.77
C GLN A 148 -5.38 17.10 8.83
N GLU A 149 -6.66 16.75 8.96
CA GLU A 149 -7.70 17.32 8.11
C GLU A 149 -7.90 18.81 8.36
N LYS A 150 -7.83 19.27 9.62
CA LYS A 150 -7.92 20.70 9.95
C LYS A 150 -6.74 21.50 9.41
N GLU A 151 -5.52 20.96 9.51
CA GLU A 151 -4.32 21.58 8.93
C GLU A 151 -4.52 21.76 7.42
N THR A 152 -4.96 20.70 6.73
CA THR A 152 -5.27 20.76 5.29
C THR A 152 -6.38 21.77 4.99
N TRP A 153 -7.43 21.79 5.81
CA TRP A 153 -8.56 22.73 5.67
C TRP A 153 -8.13 24.19 5.85
N GLU A 154 -7.28 24.49 6.82
CA GLU A 154 -6.81 25.85 7.09
C GLU A 154 -5.75 26.29 6.06
N GLU A 155 -4.73 25.47 5.83
CA GLU A 155 -3.55 25.88 5.07
C GLU A 155 -3.72 25.70 3.55
N GLU A 156 -4.30 24.59 3.12
CA GLU A 156 -4.38 24.24 1.68
C GLU A 156 -5.71 24.66 1.06
N ASP A 157 -6.80 24.60 1.82
CA ASP A 157 -8.11 25.05 1.37
C ASP A 157 -8.38 26.55 1.64
N ASP A 158 -7.52 27.25 2.39
CA ASP A 158 -7.68 28.66 2.81
C ASP A 158 -9.04 28.91 3.51
N MET A 159 -9.45 27.96 4.36
CA MET A 159 -10.72 27.99 5.08
C MET A 159 -10.54 28.28 6.57
N ASP A 160 -11.59 28.80 7.21
CA ASP A 160 -11.60 29.04 8.65
C ASP A 160 -11.64 27.69 9.40
N VAL A 161 -10.67 27.45 10.29
CA VAL A 161 -10.59 26.23 11.10
C VAL A 161 -11.84 26.02 11.96
N ASP A 162 -12.51 27.09 12.41
CA ASP A 162 -13.75 26.99 13.20
C ASP A 162 -14.95 26.52 12.35
N SER A 163 -14.84 26.56 11.01
CA SER A 163 -15.84 26.05 10.08
C SER A 163 -15.66 24.58 9.72
N TYR A 164 -14.57 23.96 10.17
CA TYR A 164 -14.28 22.56 9.88
C TYR A 164 -15.37 21.64 10.47
N THR A 165 -15.89 20.76 9.62
CA THR A 165 -16.65 19.57 10.02
C THR A 165 -16.24 18.43 9.09
N PRO A 166 -16.20 17.17 9.56
CA PRO A 166 -15.85 16.03 8.70
C PRO A 166 -16.69 15.99 7.42
N GLU A 167 -17.98 16.31 7.50
CA GLU A 167 -18.87 16.34 6.34
C GLU A 167 -18.54 17.44 5.32
N LEU A 168 -18.07 18.60 5.78
CA LEU A 168 -17.65 19.68 4.87
C LEU A 168 -16.28 19.40 4.26
N PHE A 169 -15.36 18.84 5.05
CA PHE A 169 -14.06 18.40 4.56
C PHE A 169 -14.22 17.35 3.46
N PHE A 170 -15.06 16.33 3.72
CA PHE A 170 -15.36 15.29 2.74
C PHE A 170 -15.86 15.86 1.41
N LYS A 171 -16.92 16.67 1.46
CA LYS A 171 -17.54 17.26 0.26
C LYS A 171 -16.62 18.21 -0.53
N ARG A 172 -15.60 18.75 0.13
CA ARG A 172 -14.62 19.63 -0.50
C ARG A 172 -13.58 18.85 -1.30
N HIS A 173 -13.31 17.61 -0.87
CA HIS A 173 -12.29 16.74 -1.42
C HIS A 173 -12.83 15.59 -2.29
N ASP A 174 -14.15 15.36 -2.26
CA ASP A 174 -14.89 14.68 -3.33
C ASP A 174 -14.91 15.62 -4.56
N LEU A 175 -13.89 15.49 -5.42
CA LEU A 175 -13.62 16.40 -6.52
C LEU A 175 -14.55 16.17 -7.72
N ASP A 176 -15.02 14.94 -7.92
CA ASP A 176 -15.91 14.58 -9.03
C ASP A 176 -17.39 14.45 -8.62
N SER A 177 -17.69 14.62 -7.32
CA SER A 177 -19.03 14.58 -6.73
C SER A 177 -19.71 13.22 -6.85
N ASP A 178 -18.94 12.14 -6.74
CA ASP A 178 -19.45 10.76 -6.77
C ASP A 178 -19.87 10.22 -5.39
N ASP A 179 -19.79 11.05 -4.33
CA ASP A 179 -20.05 10.74 -2.92
C ASP A 179 -19.01 9.77 -2.29
N PHE A 180 -17.84 9.61 -2.92
CA PHE A 180 -16.68 8.87 -2.41
C PHE A 180 -15.43 9.75 -2.40
N ILE A 181 -14.44 9.34 -1.60
CA ILE A 181 -13.05 9.79 -1.73
C ILE A 181 -12.23 8.58 -2.17
N ASP A 182 -11.67 8.63 -3.39
CA ASP A 182 -10.85 7.57 -3.94
C ASP A 182 -9.35 7.75 -3.62
N GLU A 183 -8.51 6.80 -4.07
CA GLU A 183 -7.07 6.83 -3.80
C GLU A 183 -6.35 8.05 -4.40
N GLU A 184 -6.80 8.56 -5.55
CA GLU A 184 -6.19 9.74 -6.15
C GLU A 184 -6.50 10.98 -5.31
N GLU A 185 -7.71 11.06 -4.78
CA GLU A 185 -8.16 12.13 -3.88
C GLU A 185 -7.49 12.05 -2.50
N ILE A 186 -7.36 10.86 -1.91
CA ILE A 186 -6.57 10.63 -0.69
C ILE A 186 -5.14 11.15 -0.89
N ARG A 187 -4.49 10.76 -2.00
CA ARG A 187 -3.13 11.20 -2.31
C ARG A 187 -3.06 12.71 -2.51
N ALA A 188 -4.09 13.33 -3.07
CA ALA A 188 -4.17 14.78 -3.24
C ALA A 188 -4.25 15.49 -1.88
N ILE A 189 -5.07 14.99 -0.94
CA ILE A 189 -5.17 15.47 0.43
C ILE A 189 -3.82 15.39 1.15
N LEU A 190 -3.08 14.28 0.99
CA LEU A 190 -1.82 14.05 1.71
C LEU A 190 -0.61 14.77 1.10
N MET A 191 -0.66 15.10 -0.19
CA MET A 191 0.47 15.66 -0.93
C MET A 191 1.12 16.90 -0.28
N PRO A 192 0.37 17.86 0.28
CA PRO A 192 0.95 19.00 0.98
C PRO A 192 1.75 18.60 2.22
N GLN A 193 1.18 17.75 3.08
CA GLN A 193 1.85 17.25 4.27
C GLN A 193 3.13 16.50 3.90
N VAL A 194 3.09 15.64 2.88
CA VAL A 194 4.29 14.93 2.39
C VAL A 194 5.34 15.89 1.83
N LYS A 195 4.96 17.00 1.18
CA LYS A 195 5.93 18.01 0.72
C LYS A 195 6.61 18.70 1.90
N ASN A 196 5.91 18.92 3.01
CA ASN A 196 6.49 19.51 4.22
C ASN A 196 7.54 18.60 4.85
N MET A 197 7.42 17.27 4.69
CA MET A 197 8.45 16.29 5.07
C MET A 197 9.75 16.39 4.25
N LYS A 198 9.72 17.10 3.11
CA LYS A 198 10.87 17.30 2.21
C LYS A 198 11.58 15.98 1.83
N PRO A 199 10.88 15.02 1.21
CA PRO A 199 11.50 13.79 0.73
C PRO A 199 12.67 14.11 -0.22
N ASP A 200 13.78 13.39 -0.07
CA ASP A 200 15.03 13.59 -0.81
C ASP A 200 14.89 13.20 -2.29
N SER A 201 13.90 12.36 -2.62
CA SER A 201 13.65 11.90 -3.98
C SER A 201 12.17 11.78 -4.33
N LYS A 202 11.88 11.66 -5.63
CA LYS A 202 10.52 11.34 -6.10
C LYS A 202 10.05 9.96 -5.63
N ILE A 203 10.99 9.03 -5.46
CA ILE A 203 10.70 7.64 -5.06
C ILE A 203 10.29 7.62 -3.60
N GLU A 204 11.05 8.30 -2.74
CA GLU A 204 10.74 8.42 -1.32
C GLU A 204 9.40 9.12 -1.08
N ARG A 205 9.11 10.20 -1.84
CA ARG A 205 7.80 10.84 -1.79
C ARG A 205 6.66 9.86 -2.11
N GLU A 206 6.86 9.03 -3.13
CA GLU A 206 5.85 8.06 -3.55
C GLU A 206 5.66 6.97 -2.48
N ARG A 207 6.75 6.50 -1.86
CA ARG A 207 6.70 5.57 -0.72
C ARG A 207 5.89 6.14 0.44
N ILE A 208 6.20 7.38 0.86
CA ILE A 208 5.50 8.02 1.99
C ILE A 208 4.01 8.18 1.65
N LEU A 209 3.67 8.66 0.45
CA LEU A 209 2.28 8.77 0.00
C LEU A 209 1.56 7.42 0.02
N PHE A 210 2.21 6.37 -0.47
CA PHE A 210 1.66 5.02 -0.45
C PHE A 210 1.37 4.56 0.98
N GLN A 211 2.34 4.64 1.89
CA GLN A 211 2.18 4.25 3.30
C GLN A 211 1.06 5.02 4.01
N MET A 212 0.99 6.34 3.82
CA MET A 212 -0.07 7.17 4.40
C MET A 212 -1.45 6.83 3.81
N SER A 213 -1.53 6.59 2.50
CA SER A 213 -2.77 6.20 1.82
C SER A 213 -3.28 4.84 2.32
N GLN A 214 -2.39 3.85 2.43
CA GLN A 214 -2.72 2.53 2.98
C GLN A 214 -3.18 2.63 4.44
N THR A 215 -2.54 3.51 5.22
CA THR A 215 -2.96 3.78 6.61
C THR A 215 -4.39 4.31 6.68
N ILE A 216 -4.75 5.25 5.81
CA ILE A 216 -6.12 5.79 5.71
C ILE A 216 -7.12 4.70 5.31
N LEU A 217 -6.85 3.96 4.23
CA LEU A 217 -7.74 2.90 3.75
C LEU A 217 -7.97 1.84 4.84
N LYS A 218 -6.91 1.36 5.48
CA LYS A 218 -7.01 0.37 6.58
C LYS A 218 -7.87 0.86 7.75
N LYS A 219 -7.86 2.17 8.03
CA LYS A 219 -8.61 2.80 9.12
C LYS A 219 -10.06 3.08 8.74
N MET A 220 -10.33 3.52 7.51
CA MET A 220 -11.63 4.04 7.09
C MET A 220 -12.43 3.10 6.16
N ASP A 221 -11.81 2.48 5.15
CA ASP A 221 -12.47 1.62 4.16
C ASP A 221 -12.88 0.29 4.81
N LYS A 222 -14.18 0.15 5.11
CA LYS A 222 -14.72 -1.02 5.84
C LYS A 222 -15.23 -2.11 4.92
N ASP A 223 -15.69 -1.76 3.73
CA ASP A 223 -16.19 -2.73 2.77
C ASP A 223 -15.12 -3.19 1.76
N GLY A 224 -13.96 -2.54 1.79
CA GLY A 224 -12.76 -2.89 1.04
C GLY A 224 -12.85 -2.51 -0.43
N ASP A 225 -13.68 -1.53 -0.79
CA ASP A 225 -13.85 -1.10 -2.17
C ASP A 225 -12.75 -0.16 -2.69
N ARG A 226 -11.76 0.15 -1.84
CA ARG A 226 -10.64 1.07 -2.09
C ARG A 226 -11.10 2.52 -2.29
N ARG A 227 -12.25 2.87 -1.73
CA ARG A 227 -12.77 4.23 -1.63
C ARG A 227 -13.29 4.45 -0.21
N ILE A 228 -13.52 5.70 0.14
CA ILE A 228 -14.08 6.07 1.43
C ILE A 228 -15.42 6.75 1.17
N SER A 229 -16.50 6.13 1.62
CA SER A 229 -17.81 6.77 1.61
C SER A 229 -17.91 7.87 2.67
N LEU A 230 -18.82 8.83 2.48
CA LEU A 230 -19.10 9.86 3.49
C LEU A 230 -19.39 9.26 4.87
N GLN A 231 -20.08 8.11 4.91
CA GLN A 231 -20.40 7.45 6.17
C GLN A 231 -19.14 6.89 6.84
N GLU A 232 -18.29 6.19 6.11
CA GLU A 232 -17.03 5.65 6.65
C GLU A 232 -16.11 6.75 7.16
N HIS A 233 -15.98 7.83 6.40
CA HIS A 233 -15.22 9.01 6.77
C HIS A 233 -15.74 9.62 8.08
N THR A 234 -17.03 9.92 8.15
CA THR A 234 -17.65 10.55 9.32
C THR A 234 -17.65 9.64 10.54
N ASP A 235 -17.87 8.34 10.37
CA ASP A 235 -17.80 7.34 11.45
C ASP A 235 -16.38 7.27 12.03
N PHE A 236 -15.35 7.23 11.18
CA PHE A 236 -13.96 7.24 11.63
C PHE A 236 -13.58 8.58 12.26
N ALA A 237 -13.90 9.70 11.62
CA ALA A 237 -13.59 11.03 12.12
C ALA A 237 -14.23 11.29 13.50
N ASN A 238 -15.35 10.65 13.83
CA ASN A 238 -15.99 10.74 15.16
C ASN A 238 -15.48 9.70 16.18
N SER A 239 -14.59 8.80 15.77
CA SER A 239 -13.98 7.82 16.66
C SER A 239 -12.93 8.45 17.58
N ASN A 240 -12.59 7.76 18.67
CA ASN A 240 -11.49 8.18 19.53
C ASN A 240 -10.14 8.16 18.77
N GLU A 241 -9.97 7.22 17.84
CA GLU A 241 -8.72 7.06 17.08
C GLU A 241 -8.40 8.29 16.23
N ALA A 242 -9.40 8.88 15.58
CA ALA A 242 -9.21 10.11 14.80
C ALA A 242 -8.94 11.36 15.66
N VAL A 243 -9.33 11.34 16.94
CA VAL A 243 -9.15 12.45 17.89
C VAL A 243 -7.79 12.37 18.58
N PHE A 244 -7.25 11.16 18.75
CA PHE A 244 -5.91 10.96 19.28
C PHE A 244 -4.88 11.12 18.15
N ASP A 245 -4.42 12.35 17.99
CA ASP A 245 -3.33 12.67 17.08
C ASP A 245 -1.98 12.50 17.81
N GLU A 246 -1.46 11.28 17.79
CA GLU A 246 -0.04 11.04 18.05
C GLU A 246 0.77 11.49 16.83
N GLU A 247 2.04 11.85 17.01
CA GLU A 247 2.89 12.20 15.87
C GLU A 247 3.01 10.98 14.95
N TRP A 248 2.80 11.17 13.65
CA TRP A 248 3.08 10.12 12.68
C TRP A 248 4.58 10.02 12.51
N ASP A 249 5.15 9.07 13.22
CA ASP A 249 6.44 8.53 12.85
C ASP A 249 6.21 7.48 11.76
N LEU A 250 7.19 7.28 10.89
CA LEU A 250 7.29 6.06 10.09
C LEU A 250 7.63 4.93 11.07
N GLU A 251 6.64 4.56 11.88
CA GLU A 251 6.82 3.89 13.18
C GLU A 251 7.35 2.45 13.03
N ASP A 252 7.39 1.94 11.80
CA ASP A 252 7.90 0.63 11.40
C ASP A 252 9.25 0.68 10.65
N ASP A 253 9.88 1.84 10.49
CA ASP A 253 11.17 1.92 9.80
C ASP A 253 12.29 1.30 10.64
N PHE A 254 13.05 0.41 10.01
CA PHE A 254 14.32 -0.09 10.54
C PHE A 254 15.37 1.01 10.74
N ASP A 255 15.06 2.27 10.45
CA ASP A 255 15.84 3.46 10.83
C ASP A 255 15.90 3.68 12.35
N GLN A 256 15.03 3.04 13.13
CA GLN A 256 15.20 2.96 14.58
C GLN A 256 16.39 2.10 14.98
N LEU A 257 16.78 1.13 14.14
CA LEU A 257 17.97 0.33 14.39
C LEU A 257 19.21 1.22 14.36
N GLY A 258 20.13 0.97 15.29
CA GLY A 258 21.33 1.78 15.42
C GLY A 258 22.22 1.73 14.17
N ALA A 259 23.18 2.66 14.12
CA ALA A 259 24.22 2.65 13.10
C ALA A 259 24.93 1.29 13.08
N GLU A 260 25.20 0.69 14.25
CA GLU A 260 25.89 -0.59 14.35
C GLU A 260 24.93 -1.74 14.71
N PRO A 261 25.21 -2.97 14.23
CA PRO A 261 24.42 -4.13 14.60
C PRO A 261 24.63 -4.52 16.06
N SER A 262 23.54 -4.79 16.77
CA SER A 262 23.55 -5.50 18.04
C SER A 262 22.90 -6.88 17.89
N ALA A 263 23.18 -7.81 18.82
CA ALA A 263 22.52 -9.12 18.81
C ALA A 263 20.98 -9.02 18.95
N ALA A 264 20.48 -7.98 19.63
CA ALA A 264 19.05 -7.75 19.73
C ALA A 264 18.46 -7.23 18.40
N ASP A 265 19.21 -6.39 17.69
CA ASP A 265 18.77 -5.80 16.43
C ASP A 265 18.83 -6.80 15.28
N LEU A 266 19.89 -7.63 15.20
CA LEU A 266 19.97 -8.73 14.24
C LEU A 266 18.80 -9.70 14.41
N LYS A 267 18.43 -10.02 15.66
CA LYS A 267 17.27 -10.86 15.94
C LYS A 267 15.95 -10.23 15.49
N LYS A 268 15.78 -8.91 15.64
CA LYS A 268 14.59 -8.21 15.14
C LYS A 268 14.51 -8.27 13.62
N LEU A 269 15.64 -8.04 12.95
CA LEU A 269 15.74 -8.10 11.50
C LEU A 269 15.41 -9.51 10.98
N GLU A 270 15.98 -10.53 11.61
CA GLU A 270 15.71 -11.95 11.28
C GLU A 270 14.22 -12.29 11.44
N MET A 271 13.57 -11.83 12.52
CA MET A 271 12.14 -12.05 12.71
C MET A 271 11.28 -11.41 11.62
N GLU A 272 11.70 -10.27 11.05
CA GLU A 272 10.97 -9.66 9.94
C GLU A 272 11.23 -10.37 8.62
N VAL A 273 12.47 -10.80 8.36
CA VAL A 273 12.78 -11.63 7.19
C VAL A 273 11.97 -12.94 7.25
N GLU A 274 11.84 -13.57 8.42
CA GLU A 274 10.98 -14.75 8.61
C GLU A 274 9.48 -14.46 8.32
N ARG A 275 8.98 -13.28 8.68
CA ARG A 275 7.61 -12.85 8.38
C ARG A 275 7.40 -12.66 6.88
N MET A 276 8.29 -11.92 6.22
CA MET A 276 8.27 -11.75 4.77
C MET A 276 8.39 -13.11 4.06
N GLN A 277 9.21 -14.03 4.59
CA GLN A 277 9.40 -15.37 4.03
C GLN A 277 8.14 -16.23 4.15
N ALA A 278 7.32 -16.02 5.18
CA ALA A 278 6.02 -16.67 5.30
C ALA A 278 5.03 -16.18 4.23
N GLU A 279 5.13 -14.91 3.82
CA GLU A 279 4.34 -14.31 2.75
C GLU A 279 4.88 -14.71 1.35
N GLN A 280 6.20 -14.83 1.19
CA GLN A 280 6.87 -15.25 -0.04
C GLN A 280 7.84 -16.44 0.17
N PRO A 281 7.34 -17.68 0.29
CA PRO A 281 8.16 -18.86 0.63
C PRO A 281 9.29 -19.20 -0.36
N ASP A 282 9.19 -18.74 -1.59
CA ASP A 282 10.14 -19.06 -2.66
C ASP A 282 11.07 -17.89 -3.01
N SER A 283 10.99 -16.75 -2.31
CA SER A 283 11.84 -15.58 -2.58
C SER A 283 13.33 -15.92 -2.42
N SER A 284 14.13 -15.59 -3.44
CA SER A 284 15.59 -15.73 -3.38
C SER A 284 16.24 -14.59 -2.60
N VAL A 285 15.61 -13.40 -2.61
CA VAL A 285 16.11 -12.20 -1.92
C VAL A 285 16.08 -12.43 -0.40
N LEU A 286 14.97 -12.99 0.10
CA LEU A 286 14.84 -13.29 1.54
C LEU A 286 15.83 -14.36 2.02
N LYS A 287 16.17 -15.34 1.17
CA LYS A 287 17.25 -16.30 1.45
C LYS A 287 18.61 -15.61 1.55
N GLU A 288 18.88 -14.66 0.65
CA GLU A 288 20.10 -13.85 0.70
C GLU A 288 20.15 -13.00 1.98
N PHE A 289 19.02 -12.43 2.43
CA PHE A 289 18.97 -11.71 3.70
C PHE A 289 19.31 -12.58 4.90
N HIS A 290 18.76 -13.81 4.99
CA HIS A 290 19.15 -14.75 6.05
C HIS A 290 20.66 -15.02 6.06
N GLU A 291 21.27 -15.28 4.89
CA GLU A 291 22.71 -15.52 4.78
C GLU A 291 23.55 -14.31 5.22
N ARG A 292 23.11 -13.09 4.88
CA ARG A 292 23.75 -11.83 5.29
C ARG A 292 23.65 -11.59 6.79
N ILE A 293 22.49 -11.88 7.39
CA ILE A 293 22.26 -11.79 8.84
C ILE A 293 23.16 -12.78 9.59
N ASP A 294 23.21 -14.04 9.15
CA ASP A 294 24.07 -15.08 9.73
C ASP A 294 25.55 -14.66 9.71
N HIS A 295 26.02 -14.13 8.57
CA HIS A 295 27.38 -13.62 8.43
C HIS A 295 27.68 -12.47 9.41
N LEU A 296 26.76 -11.50 9.53
CA LEU A 296 26.90 -10.40 10.50
C LEU A 296 26.93 -10.91 11.95
N GLU A 297 26.14 -11.93 12.28
CA GLU A 297 26.18 -12.55 13.60
C GLU A 297 27.54 -13.21 13.90
N GLU A 298 28.12 -13.93 12.94
CA GLU A 298 29.42 -14.58 13.09
C GLU A 298 30.53 -13.54 13.29
N GLU A 299 30.56 -12.50 12.47
CA GLU A 299 31.55 -11.42 12.60
C GLU A 299 31.40 -10.65 13.92
N LEU A 300 30.17 -10.42 14.38
CA LEU A 300 29.93 -9.79 15.69
C LEU A 300 30.48 -10.65 16.84
N LYS A 301 30.31 -11.98 16.78
CA LYS A 301 30.86 -12.93 17.76
C LYS A 301 32.39 -12.96 17.73
N ASN A 302 32.98 -12.89 16.53
CA ASN A 302 34.43 -12.86 16.35
C ASN A 302 35.07 -11.58 16.90
N ASN A 303 34.44 -10.43 16.67
CA ASN A 303 34.94 -9.13 17.14
C ASN A 303 34.80 -8.92 18.67
N GLN A 304 33.97 -9.73 19.34
CA GLN A 304 33.79 -9.71 20.80
C GLN A 304 34.70 -10.72 21.54
N SER A 305 35.40 -11.60 20.81
CA SER A 305 36.27 -12.67 21.36
C SER A 305 37.73 -12.23 21.46
#